data_AF-A0A6G1I365-F1
#
_entry.id   AF-A0A6G1I365-F1
#
_cell.length_a   1.000
_cell.length_b   1.000
_cell.length_c   1.000
_cell.angle_alpha   90.00
_cell.angle_beta   90.00
_cell.angle_gamma   90.00
#
_symmetry.space_group_name_H-M   'P 1'
#
loop_
_entity.id
_entity.type
_entity.pdbx_description
1 polymer ?
#
loop_
_entity_poly.entity_id
_entity_poly.type
_entity_poly.pdbx_seq_one_letter_code
_entity_poly.pdbx_strand_id
1 'polypeptide(L)'
;MSVTRSRIACASGNAFRPSRAVWALFVEPQSRPRFSKEYTSSTRSSQDAEANTTASDLPAASTENSQLLIFTVHPASTKERYRQLVSRRRKSDHIKQVHVECIDPSSVAKTLELHRDKNRSELIHTVKVGPSAGCYRPELPNAARKVEEPKDEQKGTLDDPEDLWFKHLNIETAGATPKAKKILKSMVNDTTPLEYEGQYVLPNIGRPVPATRLPWMQGLSHSRGFERLSEEINGFAKYIVPTPRERLATEATIQGTRDLVHEVLPHCRTEVFGSYRTGLTLLSSDIDIRLFRETASETEANMAPRFNVRKLLLRDLVKLNSAFYAHPHFRMSKMRYARYPLVTAQHTLSRIDLQVVSCNDTSRSRELIKRYLEEDKDLFPIYAVLKTALEIRGLTDVYRGGVGSYTLVMMIVAALKLGTSTEGDSVGHKLCAVLKFYTNLNTYKTAISIEPPFLAHKRPLNVRLPEAVRDQMEEDPVFAGLCHISSISPFQPYSLVLQDPADPLNDLGHKSYGIKHIQTTLAYLRGLLEHSLKSQTSEGSLLSPLVGHCYEAFRLRRKTAEAYAAQLEAGKVDRKVSLKMTAGTTS
;
A
#
# COMPACT_ATOMS: atom_id res chain seq x y z
N MET A 1 -37.20 -45.32 -0.62
CA MET A 1 -37.42 -44.22 -1.59
C MET A 1 -36.69 -42.99 -1.09
N SER A 2 -35.58 -42.64 -1.74
CA SER A 2 -34.69 -41.56 -1.33
C SER A 2 -35.27 -40.20 -1.76
N VAL A 3 -35.41 -39.29 -0.80
CA VAL A 3 -35.77 -37.89 -1.08
C VAL A 3 -34.49 -37.08 -1.19
N THR A 4 -34.14 -36.75 -2.42
CA THR A 4 -33.02 -35.92 -2.83
C THR A 4 -33.26 -34.47 -2.36
N ARG A 5 -32.50 -34.00 -1.37
CA ARG A 5 -32.48 -32.57 -0.97
C ARG A 5 -31.48 -31.80 -1.83
N SER A 6 -31.98 -31.12 -2.86
CA SER A 6 -31.24 -30.07 -3.57
C SER A 6 -31.11 -28.82 -2.69
N ARG A 7 -29.87 -28.43 -2.34
CA ARG A 7 -29.58 -27.15 -1.65
C ARG A 7 -29.34 -26.04 -2.67
N ILE A 8 -30.07 -24.94 -2.53
CA ILE A 8 -29.81 -23.67 -3.22
C ILE A 8 -28.60 -22.99 -2.52
N ALA A 9 -27.56 -22.68 -3.28
CA ALA A 9 -26.40 -21.92 -2.82
C ALA A 9 -26.51 -20.47 -3.34
N CYS A 10 -26.39 -19.49 -2.44
CA CYS A 10 -26.23 -18.08 -2.81
C CYS A 10 -24.74 -17.82 -3.13
N ALA A 11 -24.42 -17.52 -4.39
CA ALA A 11 -23.07 -17.33 -4.90
C ALA A 11 -22.69 -15.83 -5.02
N SER A 12 -22.84 -15.04 -3.96
CA SER A 12 -22.33 -13.66 -3.94
C SER A 12 -20.91 -13.61 -3.37
N GLY A 13 -19.91 -13.75 -4.24
CA GLY A 13 -18.49 -13.61 -3.89
C GLY A 13 -18.06 -12.14 -3.83
N ASN A 14 -18.29 -11.47 -2.70
CA ASN A 14 -17.65 -10.18 -2.40
C ASN A 14 -16.41 -10.41 -1.53
N ALA A 15 -15.43 -11.11 -2.10
CA ALA A 15 -14.05 -11.10 -1.63
C ALA A 15 -13.23 -10.42 -2.72
N PHE A 16 -12.51 -9.37 -2.36
CA PHE A 16 -11.54 -8.71 -3.25
C PHE A 16 -10.49 -9.75 -3.68
N ARG A 17 -10.58 -10.20 -4.93
CA ARG A 17 -9.56 -11.00 -5.60
C ARG A 17 -8.75 -10.02 -6.45
N PRO A 18 -7.43 -9.85 -6.24
CA PRO A 18 -6.60 -9.25 -7.27
C PRO A 18 -6.64 -10.20 -8.46
N SER A 19 -7.39 -9.86 -9.51
CA SER A 19 -7.43 -10.67 -10.72
C SER A 19 -6.04 -10.70 -11.34
N ARG A 20 -5.53 -11.89 -11.69
CA ARG A 20 -4.34 -12.10 -12.54
C ARG A 20 -4.24 -11.13 -13.72
N ALA A 21 -5.38 -10.68 -14.26
CA ALA A 21 -5.49 -9.71 -15.34
C ALA A 21 -4.91 -8.31 -15.04
N VAL A 22 -4.89 -7.87 -13.77
CA VAL A 22 -4.27 -6.58 -13.38
C VAL A 22 -2.74 -6.71 -13.31
N TRP A 23 -2.23 -7.93 -13.10
CA TRP A 23 -0.78 -8.21 -13.01
C TRP A 23 -0.11 -8.29 -14.39
N ALA A 24 -0.80 -8.85 -15.39
CA ALA A 24 -0.27 -8.97 -16.76
C ALA A 24 -0.03 -7.60 -17.45
N LEU A 25 -0.71 -6.54 -17.02
CA LEU A 25 -0.55 -5.20 -17.59
C LEU A 25 0.77 -4.49 -17.20
N PHE A 26 1.54 -5.03 -16.24
CA PHE A 26 2.70 -4.33 -15.68
C PHE A 26 4.03 -5.11 -15.73
N VAL A 27 4.03 -6.36 -16.23
CA VAL A 27 5.20 -7.26 -16.18
C VAL A 27 5.77 -7.60 -17.56
N GLU A 28 5.18 -7.18 -18.68
CA GLU A 28 5.81 -7.35 -19.99
C GLU A 28 6.71 -6.16 -20.37
N PRO A 29 8.02 -6.38 -20.60
CA PRO A 29 8.86 -5.43 -21.31
C PRO A 29 8.61 -5.61 -22.82
N GLN A 30 8.00 -4.60 -23.44
CA GLN A 30 7.75 -4.43 -24.88
C GLN A 30 6.48 -5.09 -25.48
N SER A 31 5.33 -4.45 -25.27
CA SER A 31 4.28 -4.41 -26.29
C SER A 31 3.51 -3.07 -26.20
N ARG A 32 3.82 -2.14 -27.11
CA ARG A 32 2.96 -0.95 -27.32
C ARG A 32 1.59 -1.45 -27.77
N PRO A 33 0.46 -0.98 -27.22
CA PRO A 33 -0.83 -1.25 -27.84
C PRO A 33 -0.81 -0.66 -29.26
N ARG A 34 -0.82 -1.54 -30.27
CA ARG A 34 -1.13 -1.18 -31.65
C ARG A 34 -2.60 -0.79 -31.68
N PHE A 35 -2.89 0.50 -31.71
CA PHE A 35 -4.11 0.96 -32.34
C PHE A 35 -3.92 0.76 -33.85
N SER A 36 -4.87 0.04 -34.47
CA SER A 36 -4.94 -0.16 -35.91
C SER A 36 -4.97 1.19 -36.64
N LYS A 37 -3.99 1.42 -37.51
CA LYS A 37 -4.02 2.48 -38.52
C LYS A 37 -4.54 1.88 -39.82
N GLU A 38 -5.80 2.16 -40.14
CA GLU A 38 -6.34 2.40 -41.49
C GLU A 38 -7.48 3.41 -41.22
N TYR A 39 -7.37 4.69 -41.55
CA TYR A 39 -7.31 5.24 -42.91
C TYR A 39 -6.17 6.25 -43.10
N THR A 40 -5.43 6.03 -44.18
CA THR A 40 -4.48 6.96 -44.78
C THR A 40 -5.19 8.02 -45.61
N SER A 41 -4.79 9.28 -45.48
CA SER A 41 -4.51 10.10 -46.66
C SER A 41 -3.38 11.08 -46.36
N SER A 42 -2.40 11.00 -47.24
CA SER A 42 -1.10 11.67 -47.32
C SER A 42 -1.14 13.19 -47.29
N THR A 43 -0.08 13.81 -46.75
CA THR A 43 0.93 14.49 -47.59
C THR A 43 2.23 14.73 -46.82
N ARG A 44 3.35 14.51 -47.52
CA ARG A 44 4.75 14.70 -47.11
C ARG A 44 5.03 16.10 -46.54
N SER A 45 5.91 16.20 -45.57
CA SER A 45 6.87 17.30 -45.52
C SER A 45 8.28 16.76 -45.26
N SER A 46 9.18 17.09 -46.17
CA SER A 46 10.63 17.05 -45.97
C SER A 46 11.10 18.50 -46.03
N GLN A 47 11.75 18.92 -44.95
CA GLN A 47 12.94 19.79 -44.89
C GLN A 47 13.08 20.92 -45.92
N ASP A 48 13.06 22.19 -45.47
CA ASP A 48 14.27 23.01 -45.26
C ASP A 48 14.00 24.53 -45.20
N ALA A 49 14.93 25.22 -44.53
CA ALA A 49 15.43 26.59 -44.73
C ALA A 49 14.64 27.84 -44.26
N GLU A 50 15.31 28.56 -43.36
CA GLU A 50 15.49 30.01 -43.18
C GLU A 50 14.76 31.00 -44.12
N ALA A 51 14.15 32.05 -43.54
CA ALA A 51 14.60 33.46 -43.67
C ALA A 51 13.49 34.48 -43.29
N ASN A 52 13.95 35.64 -42.81
CA ASN A 52 13.21 36.87 -42.48
C ASN A 52 12.18 37.32 -43.54
N THR A 53 11.08 37.96 -43.12
CA THR A 53 10.78 39.40 -43.37
C THR A 53 9.39 39.86 -42.88
N THR A 54 9.34 41.17 -42.72
CA THR A 54 8.38 42.18 -42.25
C THR A 54 6.94 42.20 -42.77
N ALA A 55 6.05 42.63 -41.84
CA ALA A 55 5.02 43.68 -41.93
C ALA A 55 3.77 43.59 -42.84
N SER A 56 2.69 44.14 -42.26
CA SER A 56 1.50 44.82 -42.84
C SER A 56 0.51 44.03 -43.70
N ASP A 57 -0.71 43.79 -43.18
CA ASP A 57 -1.89 44.64 -43.47
C ASP A 57 -3.22 43.97 -43.05
N LEU A 58 -4.08 44.78 -42.41
CA LEU A 58 -5.52 44.54 -42.21
C LEU A 58 -6.28 44.96 -43.48
N PRO A 59 -7.52 44.47 -43.70
CA PRO A 59 -8.65 45.31 -43.33
C PRO A 59 -9.85 44.55 -42.73
N ALA A 60 -10.75 45.36 -42.19
CA ALA A 60 -11.90 45.04 -41.34
C ALA A 60 -13.20 44.72 -42.10
N ALA A 61 -14.20 44.34 -41.30
CA ALA A 61 -15.66 44.40 -41.47
C ALA A 61 -16.39 43.15 -42.00
N SER A 62 -17.15 42.49 -41.13
CA SER A 62 -18.61 42.73 -41.01
C SER A 62 -19.25 41.83 -39.95
N THR A 63 -20.10 42.45 -39.16
CA THR A 63 -21.00 41.91 -38.14
C THR A 63 -22.17 41.19 -38.80
N GLU A 64 -22.52 39.98 -38.36
CA GLU A 64 -23.92 39.56 -38.19
C GLU A 64 -24.05 38.31 -37.31
N ASN A 65 -25.04 38.38 -36.40
CA ASN A 65 -25.44 37.36 -35.43
C ASN A 65 -25.88 36.04 -36.10
N SER A 66 -25.57 34.89 -35.48
CA SER A 66 -26.56 33.82 -35.21
C SER A 66 -25.98 32.62 -34.45
N GLN A 67 -26.55 32.37 -33.26
CA GLN A 67 -26.78 31.08 -32.59
C GLN A 67 -25.60 30.32 -31.93
N LEU A 68 -25.41 30.61 -30.64
CA LEU A 68 -24.88 29.68 -29.65
C LEU A 68 -25.82 28.46 -29.50
N LEU A 69 -25.32 27.27 -29.84
CA LEU A 69 -25.91 25.98 -29.46
C LEU A 69 -25.74 25.79 -27.94
N ILE A 70 -26.77 26.21 -27.21
CA ILE A 70 -27.08 25.76 -25.86
C ILE A 70 -27.33 24.25 -25.93
N PHE A 71 -26.46 23.43 -25.33
CA PHE A 71 -26.80 22.03 -25.05
C PHE A 71 -27.85 21.99 -23.93
N THR A 72 -29.11 22.15 -24.32
CA THR A 72 -30.27 21.79 -23.51
C THR A 72 -30.23 20.28 -23.25
N VAL A 73 -29.94 19.90 -22.00
CA VAL A 73 -30.15 18.53 -21.52
C VAL A 73 -31.65 18.28 -21.48
N HIS A 74 -32.14 17.42 -22.38
CA HIS A 74 -33.55 17.03 -22.46
C HIS A 74 -34.09 16.52 -21.09
N PRO A 75 -35.27 17.00 -20.63
CA PRO A 75 -35.87 16.63 -19.33
C PRO A 75 -36.49 15.21 -19.29
N ALA A 76 -36.22 14.35 -20.26
CA ALA A 76 -36.77 13.00 -20.32
C ALA A 76 -36.11 12.03 -19.30
N SER A 77 -34.84 12.24 -18.95
CA SER A 77 -34.11 11.33 -18.04
C SER A 77 -34.48 11.50 -16.55
N THR A 78 -35.05 12.65 -16.17
CA THR A 78 -35.43 12.94 -14.78
C THR A 78 -36.80 12.35 -14.43
N LYS A 79 -37.73 12.25 -15.40
CA LYS A 79 -39.05 11.62 -15.21
C LYS A 79 -38.94 10.09 -15.05
N GLU A 80 -38.01 9.47 -15.77
CA GLU A 80 -37.67 8.04 -15.65
C GLU A 80 -37.05 7.74 -14.27
N ARG A 81 -36.08 8.57 -13.82
CA ARG A 81 -35.46 8.44 -12.49
C ARG A 81 -36.44 8.70 -11.36
N TYR A 82 -37.36 9.66 -11.50
CA TYR A 82 -38.40 9.93 -10.52
C TYR A 82 -39.42 8.77 -10.43
N ARG A 83 -39.85 8.20 -11.57
CA ARG A 83 -40.69 6.98 -11.58
C ARG A 83 -39.99 5.78 -10.95
N GLN A 84 -38.69 5.59 -11.19
CA GLN A 84 -37.91 4.54 -10.54
C GLN A 84 -37.78 4.76 -9.02
N LEU A 85 -37.58 6.00 -8.56
CA LEU A 85 -37.54 6.35 -7.13
C LEU A 85 -38.90 6.17 -6.44
N VAL A 86 -40.00 6.58 -7.09
CA VAL A 86 -41.38 6.38 -6.57
C VAL A 86 -41.76 4.90 -6.56
N SER A 87 -41.33 4.10 -7.55
CA SER A 87 -41.54 2.64 -7.55
C SER A 87 -40.74 1.93 -6.44
N ARG A 88 -39.53 2.40 -6.12
CA ARG A 88 -38.72 1.90 -4.99
C ARG A 88 -39.31 2.31 -3.64
N ARG A 89 -39.89 3.51 -3.53
CA ARG A 89 -40.63 3.95 -2.32
C ARG A 89 -41.90 3.11 -2.13
N ARG A 90 -42.71 2.89 -3.18
CA ARG A 90 -43.88 2.00 -3.11
C ARG A 90 -43.52 0.55 -2.78
N LYS A 91 -42.39 0.02 -3.29
CA LYS A 91 -41.88 -1.31 -2.86
C LYS A 91 -41.43 -1.30 -1.40
N SER A 92 -40.77 -0.25 -0.93
CA SER A 92 -40.36 -0.14 0.48
C SER A 92 -41.53 0.03 1.43
N ASP A 93 -42.59 0.74 1.03
CA ASP A 93 -43.79 0.95 1.84
C ASP A 93 -44.68 -0.30 1.81
N HIS A 94 -44.73 -1.03 0.68
CA HIS A 94 -45.38 -2.34 0.60
C HIS A 94 -44.63 -3.39 1.44
N ILE A 95 -43.29 -3.42 1.43
CA ILE A 95 -42.49 -4.29 2.31
C ILE A 95 -42.71 -3.94 3.79
N LYS A 96 -42.89 -2.66 4.13
CA LYS A 96 -43.20 -2.23 5.51
C LYS A 96 -44.62 -2.60 5.93
N GLN A 97 -45.63 -2.49 5.04
CA GLN A 97 -47.00 -2.91 5.30
C GLN A 97 -47.12 -4.44 5.44
N VAL A 98 -46.45 -5.19 4.57
CA VAL A 98 -46.46 -6.66 4.54
C VAL A 98 -45.84 -7.29 5.80
N HIS A 99 -44.95 -6.58 6.50
CA HIS A 99 -44.35 -7.05 7.76
C HIS A 99 -45.21 -6.82 9.00
N VAL A 100 -46.18 -5.89 8.98
CA VAL A 100 -47.03 -5.61 10.16
C VAL A 100 -48.12 -6.68 10.31
N GLU A 101 -48.61 -7.27 9.22
CA GLU A 101 -49.70 -8.27 9.25
C GLU A 101 -49.28 -9.66 9.77
N CYS A 102 -47.98 -9.95 9.89
CA CYS A 102 -47.48 -11.27 10.32
C CYS A 102 -46.92 -11.27 11.75
N ILE A 103 -47.23 -10.23 12.53
CA ILE A 103 -46.80 -10.07 13.92
C ILE A 103 -47.99 -10.34 14.84
N ASP A 104 -47.91 -11.44 15.61
CA ASP A 104 -48.81 -11.71 16.72
C ASP A 104 -48.23 -11.04 17.99
N PRO A 105 -48.86 -9.96 18.51
CA PRO A 105 -48.34 -9.22 19.66
C PRO A 105 -48.39 -10.01 20.97
N SER A 106 -49.12 -11.14 21.01
CA SER A 106 -49.24 -11.98 22.21
C SER A 106 -48.13 -13.03 22.34
N SER A 107 -47.39 -13.34 21.25
CA SER A 107 -46.33 -14.36 21.28
C SER A 107 -45.34 -14.24 20.12
N VAL A 108 -44.05 -14.18 20.48
CA VAL A 108 -42.92 -14.18 19.54
C VAL A 108 -42.83 -15.49 18.75
N ALA A 109 -43.17 -16.62 19.37
CA ALA A 109 -43.12 -17.93 18.70
C ALA A 109 -44.14 -18.01 17.55
N LYS A 110 -45.34 -17.45 17.80
CA LYS A 110 -46.45 -17.46 16.85
C LYS A 110 -46.23 -16.49 15.67
N THR A 111 -45.61 -15.34 15.95
CA THR A 111 -45.08 -14.42 14.93
C THR A 111 -44.10 -15.12 13.98
N LEU A 112 -43.19 -15.94 14.51
CA LEU A 112 -42.20 -16.65 13.70
C LEU A 112 -42.82 -17.75 12.83
N GLU A 113 -43.89 -18.39 13.29
CA GLU A 113 -44.59 -19.44 12.55
C GLU A 113 -45.38 -18.86 11.37
N LEU A 114 -46.13 -17.77 11.59
CA LEU A 114 -46.83 -17.03 10.54
C LEU A 114 -45.87 -16.54 9.44
N HIS A 115 -44.68 -16.08 9.84
CA HIS A 115 -43.64 -15.67 8.88
C HIS A 115 -43.11 -16.82 8.04
N ARG A 116 -43.03 -18.03 8.60
CA ARG A 116 -42.58 -19.23 7.88
C ARG A 116 -43.64 -19.70 6.90
N ASP A 117 -44.91 -19.64 7.27
CA ASP A 117 -46.02 -20.08 6.41
C ASP A 117 -46.30 -19.13 5.25
N LYS A 118 -46.13 -17.81 5.45
CA LYS A 118 -46.21 -16.84 4.35
C LYS A 118 -45.06 -17.01 3.35
N ASN A 119 -43.84 -17.25 3.83
CA ASN A 119 -42.70 -17.54 2.94
C ASN A 119 -42.85 -18.87 2.18
N ARG A 120 -43.60 -19.84 2.72
CA ARG A 120 -43.92 -21.10 2.03
C ARG A 120 -44.95 -20.92 0.92
N SER A 121 -45.85 -19.93 1.03
CA SER A 121 -46.94 -19.71 0.09
C SER A 121 -46.60 -18.77 -1.08
N GLU A 122 -45.51 -18.00 -1.03
CA GLU A 122 -45.16 -16.98 -2.04
C GLU A 122 -44.11 -17.37 -3.11
N LEU A 123 -43.90 -18.65 -3.45
CA LEU A 123 -42.86 -19.02 -4.45
C LEU A 123 -43.30 -20.08 -5.46
N ILE A 124 -43.87 -19.67 -6.62
CA ILE A 124 -43.49 -20.13 -7.99
C ILE A 124 -43.90 -19.07 -9.03
N HIS A 125 -42.93 -18.44 -9.71
CA HIS A 125 -43.13 -17.91 -11.07
C HIS A 125 -42.14 -18.58 -12.02
N THR A 126 -42.64 -19.43 -12.91
CA THR A 126 -41.87 -20.09 -13.96
C THR A 126 -41.69 -19.14 -15.13
N VAL A 127 -40.45 -18.73 -15.44
CA VAL A 127 -40.16 -17.94 -16.64
C VAL A 127 -40.07 -18.88 -17.85
N LYS A 128 -40.99 -18.76 -18.80
CA LYS A 128 -40.89 -19.44 -20.11
C LYS A 128 -39.84 -18.72 -20.97
N VAL A 129 -38.82 -19.45 -21.42
CA VAL A 129 -37.79 -18.93 -22.34
C VAL A 129 -38.24 -19.18 -23.78
N GLY A 130 -38.46 -18.11 -24.55
CA GLY A 130 -38.66 -18.15 -26.01
C GLY A 130 -37.34 -17.98 -26.79
N PRO A 131 -37.32 -18.19 -28.12
CA PRO A 131 -36.08 -18.44 -28.87
C PRO A 131 -35.25 -17.18 -29.17
N SER A 132 -33.97 -17.29 -28.84
CA SER A 132 -32.73 -16.70 -29.39
C SER A 132 -32.69 -15.27 -29.94
N ALA A 133 -31.74 -14.48 -29.41
CA ALA A 133 -30.83 -13.67 -30.21
C ALA A 133 -29.44 -13.58 -29.54
N GLY A 134 -28.43 -14.25 -30.11
CA GLY A 134 -27.08 -13.67 -30.22
C GLY A 134 -26.08 -13.79 -29.06
N CYS A 135 -26.03 -14.87 -28.27
CA CYS A 135 -24.85 -15.13 -27.43
C CYS A 135 -24.08 -16.38 -27.90
N TYR A 136 -22.96 -16.13 -28.58
CA TYR A 136 -21.95 -17.13 -28.90
C TYR A 136 -21.29 -17.64 -27.62
N ARG A 137 -21.37 -18.95 -27.39
CA ARG A 137 -20.65 -19.67 -26.32
C ARG A 137 -19.46 -20.38 -26.99
N PRO A 138 -18.20 -20.06 -26.64
CA PRO A 138 -17.07 -20.80 -27.19
C PRO A 138 -17.12 -22.26 -26.73
N GLU A 139 -16.85 -23.19 -27.63
CA GLU A 139 -16.69 -24.60 -27.27
C GLU A 139 -15.38 -24.80 -26.48
N LEU A 140 -15.48 -25.45 -25.32
CA LEU A 140 -14.33 -25.89 -24.54
C LEU A 140 -13.84 -27.23 -25.13
N PRO A 141 -12.52 -27.46 -25.31
CA PRO A 141 -12.01 -28.70 -25.87
C PRO A 141 -12.39 -29.89 -24.97
N ASN A 142 -13.01 -30.90 -25.58
CA ASN A 142 -13.31 -32.18 -24.95
C ASN A 142 -12.02 -32.88 -24.54
N ALA A 143 -11.98 -33.35 -23.29
CA ALA A 143 -10.95 -34.26 -22.81
C ALA A 143 -11.04 -35.59 -23.57
N ALA A 144 -10.08 -35.85 -24.46
CA ALA A 144 -9.66 -37.19 -24.87
C ALA A 144 -8.37 -37.15 -25.71
N ARG A 145 -7.22 -37.33 -25.06
CA ARG A 145 -6.08 -38.01 -25.69
C ARG A 145 -5.31 -38.74 -24.60
N LYS A 146 -5.51 -40.07 -24.53
CA LYS A 146 -4.56 -40.97 -23.88
C LYS A 146 -3.25 -40.85 -24.65
N VAL A 147 -2.20 -40.43 -23.98
CA VAL A 147 -0.82 -40.60 -24.46
C VAL A 147 -0.24 -41.69 -23.55
N GLU A 148 0.19 -42.78 -24.16
CA GLU A 148 0.92 -43.85 -23.49
C GLU A 148 2.34 -43.35 -23.14
N GLU A 149 2.75 -43.54 -21.89
CA GLU A 149 4.11 -43.25 -21.43
C GLU A 149 5.08 -44.37 -21.84
N PRO A 150 6.32 -44.06 -22.23
CA PRO A 150 7.39 -45.06 -22.32
C PRO A 150 7.90 -45.42 -20.92
N LYS A 151 8.20 -46.70 -20.74
CA LYS A 151 8.82 -47.28 -19.53
C LYS A 151 10.34 -47.08 -19.52
N ASP A 152 10.85 -46.93 -18.29
CA ASP A 152 12.21 -47.14 -17.75
C ASP A 152 13.34 -46.18 -18.18
N GLU A 153 13.98 -45.49 -17.21
CA GLU A 153 15.16 -46.00 -16.47
C GLU A 153 15.61 -45.00 -15.37
N GLN A 154 16.20 -45.56 -14.30
CA GLN A 154 16.56 -44.92 -13.03
C GLN A 154 17.71 -43.90 -13.13
N LYS A 155 17.61 -42.78 -12.39
CA LYS A 155 18.79 -42.03 -11.88
C LYS A 155 18.46 -41.11 -10.69
N GLY A 156 19.06 -41.44 -9.53
CA GLY A 156 19.55 -40.51 -8.50
C GLY A 156 18.54 -39.63 -7.75
N THR A 157 18.21 -40.04 -6.52
CA THR A 157 17.45 -39.28 -5.52
C THR A 157 18.15 -37.97 -5.12
N LEU A 158 17.55 -36.84 -5.53
CA LEU A 158 17.59 -35.56 -4.84
C LEU A 158 16.13 -35.19 -4.59
N ASP A 159 15.72 -35.12 -3.32
CA ASP A 159 14.33 -34.83 -2.94
C ASP A 159 13.87 -33.49 -3.54
N ASP A 160 12.80 -33.56 -4.34
CA ASP A 160 12.14 -32.41 -4.96
C ASP A 160 11.47 -31.54 -3.87
N PRO A 161 11.74 -30.21 -3.81
CA PRO A 161 11.10 -29.31 -2.85
C PRO A 161 9.57 -29.25 -2.96
N GLU A 162 8.95 -29.66 -4.08
CA GLU A 162 7.48 -29.80 -4.16
C GLU A 162 6.95 -30.97 -3.32
N ASP A 163 7.74 -32.02 -3.11
CA ASP A 163 7.29 -33.27 -2.49
C ASP A 163 7.33 -33.22 -0.94
N LEU A 164 8.09 -32.27 -0.38
CA LEU A 164 8.09 -31.95 1.04
C LEU A 164 6.87 -31.10 1.45
N TRP A 165 6.32 -30.29 0.55
CA TRP A 165 5.21 -29.37 0.83
C TRP A 165 3.90 -30.11 1.13
N PHE A 166 3.57 -31.16 0.35
CA PHE A 166 2.32 -31.91 0.52
C PHE A 166 2.35 -32.88 1.70
N LYS A 167 3.54 -33.39 2.10
CA LYS A 167 3.68 -34.30 3.25
C LYS A 167 3.46 -33.60 4.61
N HIS A 168 3.59 -32.27 4.69
CA HIS A 168 3.49 -31.49 5.95
C HIS A 168 2.09 -30.92 6.24
N LEU A 169 1.14 -31.02 5.31
CA LEU A 169 -0.25 -30.59 5.49
C LEU A 169 -1.11 -31.68 6.17
N ASN A 170 -0.55 -32.40 7.15
CA ASN A 170 -1.22 -33.50 7.84
C ASN A 170 -2.41 -32.95 8.68
N ILE A 171 -3.55 -32.69 8.02
CA ILE A 171 -4.80 -32.26 8.65
C ILE A 171 -5.41 -33.51 9.28
N GLU A 172 -5.02 -33.82 10.51
CA GLU A 172 -5.81 -34.72 11.33
C GLU A 172 -7.16 -34.05 11.63
N THR A 173 -8.18 -34.44 10.88
CA THR A 173 -9.56 -33.95 11.06
C THR A 173 -10.29 -34.64 12.22
N ALA A 174 -9.57 -35.00 13.30
CA ALA A 174 -10.18 -35.58 14.48
C ALA A 174 -10.96 -34.48 15.24
N GLY A 175 -12.29 -34.52 15.16
CA GLY A 175 -13.20 -33.62 15.90
C GLY A 175 -13.85 -32.49 15.10
N ALA A 176 -13.48 -32.24 13.84
CA ALA A 176 -14.10 -31.18 13.04
C ALA A 176 -15.48 -31.56 12.50
N THR A 177 -16.47 -30.66 12.58
CA THR A 177 -17.81 -30.89 12.02
C THR A 177 -17.75 -31.10 10.49
N PRO A 178 -18.67 -31.86 9.88
CA PRO A 178 -18.67 -32.12 8.44
C PRO A 178 -18.69 -30.85 7.57
N LYS A 179 -19.27 -29.76 8.08
CA LYS A 179 -19.30 -28.44 7.43
C LYS A 179 -17.93 -27.76 7.46
N ALA A 180 -17.22 -27.83 8.59
CA ALA A 180 -15.85 -27.32 8.72
C ALA A 180 -14.88 -28.13 7.85
N LYS A 181 -15.01 -29.47 7.81
CA LYS A 181 -14.22 -30.33 6.91
C LYS A 181 -14.42 -29.97 5.44
N LYS A 182 -15.66 -29.68 5.03
CA LYS A 182 -15.97 -29.29 3.64
C LYS A 182 -15.39 -27.91 3.28
N ILE A 183 -15.42 -26.94 4.22
CA ILE A 183 -14.82 -25.61 4.02
C ILE A 183 -13.29 -25.71 3.95
N LEU A 184 -12.66 -26.45 4.88
CA LEU A 184 -11.22 -26.73 4.87
C LEU A 184 -10.79 -27.43 3.58
N LYS A 185 -11.52 -28.46 3.15
CA LYS A 185 -11.24 -29.19 1.90
C LYS A 185 -11.43 -28.31 0.66
N SER A 186 -12.38 -27.37 0.68
CA SER A 186 -12.53 -26.37 -0.39
C SER A 186 -11.46 -25.28 -0.36
N MET A 187 -10.89 -24.96 0.81
CA MET A 187 -9.77 -24.03 0.92
C MET A 187 -8.48 -24.70 0.42
N VAL A 188 -8.22 -25.95 0.81
CA VAL A 188 -7.05 -26.73 0.40
C VAL A 188 -7.02 -27.02 -1.10
N ASN A 189 -8.17 -27.27 -1.73
CA ASN A 189 -8.25 -27.52 -3.17
C ASN A 189 -8.10 -26.26 -4.04
N ASP A 190 -8.14 -25.06 -3.45
CA ASP A 190 -8.04 -23.75 -4.13
C ASP A 190 -6.76 -22.97 -3.70
N THR A 191 -5.91 -23.56 -2.84
CA THR A 191 -4.68 -22.95 -2.30
C THR A 191 -3.44 -23.43 -3.03
N THR A 192 -3.32 -23.13 -4.32
CA THR A 192 -1.97 -23.10 -4.91
C THR A 192 -1.19 -21.96 -4.25
N PRO A 193 -0.03 -22.21 -3.62
CA PRO A 193 0.80 -21.15 -3.07
C PRO A 193 1.10 -20.12 -4.16
N LEU A 194 1.00 -18.83 -3.83
CA LEU A 194 1.32 -17.73 -4.75
C LEU A 194 2.84 -17.61 -4.89
N GLU A 195 3.45 -18.55 -5.58
CA GLU A 195 4.88 -18.56 -5.78
C GLU A 195 5.26 -17.65 -6.96
N TYR A 196 6.32 -16.87 -6.78
CA TYR A 196 6.88 -15.98 -7.81
C TYR A 196 8.38 -15.80 -7.60
N GLU A 197 9.10 -15.43 -8.66
CA GLU A 197 10.53 -15.15 -8.60
C GLU A 197 10.78 -13.68 -8.24
N GLY A 198 11.65 -13.45 -7.25
CA GLY A 198 12.05 -12.10 -6.88
C GLY A 198 12.95 -11.49 -7.95
N GLN A 199 12.52 -10.39 -8.56
CA GLN A 199 13.34 -9.61 -9.50
C GLN A 199 13.96 -8.40 -8.80
N TYR A 200 15.21 -8.07 -9.15
CA TYR A 200 15.81 -6.81 -8.71
C TYR A 200 15.10 -5.65 -9.40
N VAL A 201 14.81 -4.58 -8.66
CA VAL A 201 14.07 -3.42 -9.19
C VAL A 201 15.03 -2.27 -9.45
N LEU A 202 15.00 -1.75 -10.67
CA LEU A 202 15.78 -0.57 -11.06
C LEU A 202 15.17 0.71 -10.47
N PRO A 203 16.00 1.74 -10.18
CA PRO A 203 15.49 3.05 -9.83
C PRO A 203 14.52 3.58 -10.90
N ASN A 204 13.35 4.04 -10.48
CA ASN A 204 12.28 4.59 -11.32
C ASN A 204 12.25 6.13 -11.33
N ILE A 205 13.12 6.79 -10.54
CA ILE A 205 13.27 8.24 -10.52
C ILE A 205 14.72 8.68 -10.73
N GLY A 206 14.82 9.86 -11.34
CA GLY A 206 16.07 10.57 -11.60
C GLY A 206 17.01 9.86 -12.57
N ARG A 207 18.23 10.36 -12.66
CA ARG A 207 19.27 9.89 -13.59
C ARG A 207 20.60 9.79 -12.86
N PRO A 208 21.53 8.93 -13.31
CA PRO A 208 22.89 8.94 -12.80
C PRO A 208 23.51 10.33 -12.89
N VAL A 209 24.18 10.76 -11.83
CA VAL A 209 24.90 12.04 -11.77
C VAL A 209 26.35 11.76 -11.40
N PRO A 210 27.33 12.47 -12.01
CA PRO A 210 28.74 12.35 -11.62
C PRO A 210 28.93 12.59 -10.12
N ALA A 211 29.80 11.80 -9.50
CA ALA A 211 30.05 11.87 -8.05
C ALA A 211 30.47 13.28 -7.59
N THR A 212 31.17 14.05 -8.44
CA THR A 212 31.58 15.43 -8.16
C THR A 212 30.43 16.41 -7.94
N ARG A 213 29.22 16.09 -8.39
CA ARG A 213 28.02 16.92 -8.19
C ARG A 213 27.18 16.49 -7.00
N LEU A 214 27.47 15.34 -6.38
CA LEU A 214 26.71 14.81 -5.26
C LEU A 214 27.13 15.54 -3.97
N PRO A 215 26.20 16.16 -3.21
CA PRO A 215 26.56 16.94 -2.03
C PRO A 215 27.27 16.12 -0.94
N TRP A 216 26.90 14.85 -0.78
CA TRP A 216 27.54 13.96 0.21
C TRP A 216 28.93 13.48 -0.21
N MET A 217 29.39 13.81 -1.43
CA MET A 217 30.76 13.56 -1.89
C MET A 217 31.67 14.79 -1.69
N GLN A 218 31.11 15.94 -1.33
CA GLN A 218 31.88 17.17 -1.15
C GLN A 218 32.56 17.16 0.22
N GLY A 219 33.87 17.38 0.26
CA GLY A 219 34.63 17.44 1.51
C GLY A 219 34.85 16.08 2.18
N LEU A 220 34.71 14.97 1.46
CA LEU A 220 35.18 13.66 1.93
C LEU A 220 36.69 13.70 2.16
N SER A 221 37.16 12.97 3.17
CA SER A 221 38.59 12.79 3.37
C SER A 221 39.18 11.88 2.28
N HIS A 222 40.50 11.79 2.19
CA HIS A 222 41.18 10.82 1.32
C HIS A 222 41.08 9.36 1.84
N SER A 223 40.05 9.04 2.64
CA SER A 223 39.78 7.71 3.21
C SER A 223 39.45 6.67 2.12
N ARG A 224 39.52 5.39 2.48
CA ARG A 224 39.22 4.25 1.59
C ARG A 224 38.36 3.21 2.29
N GLY A 225 37.80 2.27 1.51
CA GLY A 225 37.04 1.14 2.03
C GLY A 225 35.87 1.55 2.93
N PHE A 226 35.77 0.92 4.10
CA PHE A 226 34.68 1.13 5.05
C PHE A 226 34.67 2.51 5.73
N GLU A 227 35.83 3.16 5.88
CA GLU A 227 35.90 4.53 6.40
C GLU A 227 35.24 5.50 5.42
N ARG A 228 35.61 5.40 4.13
CA ARG A 228 34.99 6.20 3.07
C ARG A 228 33.50 5.93 2.92
N LEU A 229 33.09 4.67 2.97
CA LEU A 229 31.66 4.31 2.97
C LEU A 229 30.94 4.97 4.16
N SER A 230 31.58 4.99 5.34
CA SER A 230 31.00 5.62 6.53
C SER A 230 30.87 7.13 6.38
N GLU A 231 31.85 7.81 5.77
CA GLU A 231 31.75 9.23 5.46
C GLU A 231 30.63 9.53 4.45
N GLU A 232 30.53 8.74 3.37
CA GLU A 232 29.45 8.87 2.39
C GLU A 232 28.07 8.69 3.02
N ILE A 233 27.90 7.67 3.88
CA ILE A 233 26.62 7.41 4.58
C ILE A 233 26.24 8.60 5.47
N ASN A 234 27.18 9.08 6.26
CA ASN A 234 26.95 10.24 7.14
C ASN A 234 26.70 11.53 6.34
N GLY A 235 27.42 11.73 5.24
CA GLY A 235 27.21 12.85 4.32
C GLY A 235 25.82 12.81 3.69
N PHE A 236 25.38 11.63 3.25
CA PHE A 236 24.05 11.43 2.68
C PHE A 236 22.95 11.65 3.71
N ALA A 237 23.13 11.12 4.92
CA ALA A 237 22.21 11.31 6.04
C ALA A 237 22.05 12.80 6.40
N LYS A 238 23.12 13.59 6.36
CA LYS A 238 23.06 15.05 6.56
C LYS A 238 22.34 15.75 5.40
N TYR A 239 22.61 15.34 4.16
CA TYR A 239 22.01 15.95 2.96
C TYR A 239 20.48 15.79 2.92
N ILE A 240 19.99 14.58 3.25
CA ILE A 240 18.59 14.20 3.08
C ILE A 240 17.66 14.78 4.15
N VAL A 241 18.20 15.27 5.27
CA VAL A 241 17.43 15.94 6.33
C VAL A 241 16.86 17.27 5.78
N PRO A 242 15.58 17.61 6.08
CA PRO A 242 14.99 18.87 5.67
C PRO A 242 15.76 20.09 6.20
N THR A 243 15.99 21.09 5.36
CA THR A 243 16.57 22.40 5.73
C THR A 243 15.59 23.23 6.57
N PRO A 244 16.03 24.31 7.25
CA PRO A 244 15.12 25.21 7.98
C PRO A 244 13.97 25.74 7.12
N ARG A 245 14.23 26.09 5.84
CA ARG A 245 13.20 26.54 4.90
C ARG A 245 12.24 25.42 4.51
N GLU A 246 12.74 24.21 4.25
CA GLU A 246 11.88 23.05 4.00
C GLU A 246 11.01 22.72 5.22
N ARG A 247 11.53 22.87 6.44
CA ARG A 247 10.74 22.71 7.67
C ARG A 247 9.67 23.79 7.81
N LEU A 248 9.97 25.04 7.47
CA LEU A 248 8.97 26.12 7.43
C LEU A 248 7.84 25.81 6.43
N ALA A 249 8.20 25.36 5.23
CA ALA A 249 7.23 24.92 4.22
C ALA A 249 6.38 23.74 4.72
N THR A 250 6.99 22.78 5.41
CA THR A 250 6.31 21.62 6.00
C THR A 250 5.31 22.06 7.08
N GLU A 251 5.73 22.90 8.03
CA GLU A 251 4.87 23.38 9.12
C GLU A 251 3.69 24.21 8.60
N ALA A 252 3.91 25.08 7.62
CA ALA A 252 2.83 25.82 6.96
C ALA A 252 1.85 24.87 6.24
N THR A 253 2.37 23.83 5.59
CA THR A 253 1.54 22.80 4.94
C THR A 253 0.72 22.01 5.96
N ILE A 254 1.32 21.64 7.10
CA ILE A 254 0.63 21.00 8.23
C ILE A 254 -0.49 21.90 8.74
N GLN A 255 -0.18 23.17 9.04
CA GLN A 255 -1.15 24.11 9.59
C GLN A 255 -2.31 24.33 8.64
N GLY A 256 -2.05 24.59 7.36
CA GLY A 256 -3.10 24.73 6.36
C GLY A 256 -3.97 23.48 6.20
N THR A 257 -3.38 22.29 6.33
CA THR A 257 -4.15 21.04 6.33
C THR A 257 -5.04 20.92 7.57
N ARG A 258 -4.52 21.29 8.76
CA ARG A 258 -5.29 21.29 10.00
C ARG A 258 -6.44 22.28 9.96
N ASP A 259 -6.22 23.48 9.44
CA ASP A 259 -7.24 24.52 9.31
C ASP A 259 -8.40 24.02 8.43
N LEU A 260 -8.08 23.41 7.28
CA LEU A 260 -9.09 22.83 6.39
C LEU A 260 -9.83 21.67 7.07
N VAL A 261 -9.12 20.78 7.77
CA VAL A 261 -9.76 19.68 8.52
C VAL A 261 -10.71 20.24 9.57
N HIS A 262 -10.31 21.25 10.33
CA HIS A 262 -11.14 21.87 11.36
C HIS A 262 -12.38 22.56 10.77
N GLU A 263 -12.25 23.22 9.61
CA GLU A 263 -13.38 23.83 8.91
C GLU A 263 -14.39 22.79 8.41
N VAL A 264 -13.91 21.67 7.83
CA VAL A 264 -14.76 20.64 7.23
C VAL A 264 -15.34 19.68 8.27
N LEU A 265 -14.55 19.39 9.32
CA LEU A 265 -14.81 18.36 10.33
C LEU A 265 -14.55 18.92 11.74
N PRO A 266 -15.38 19.87 12.23
CA PRO A 266 -15.16 20.54 13.52
C PRO A 266 -15.22 19.59 14.74
N HIS A 267 -15.89 18.45 14.58
CA HIS A 267 -15.98 17.37 15.58
C HIS A 267 -14.78 16.42 15.58
N CYS A 268 -13.79 16.65 14.71
CA CYS A 268 -12.56 15.87 14.64
C CYS A 268 -11.37 16.67 15.17
N ARG A 269 -10.35 15.94 15.59
CA ARG A 269 -9.04 16.44 15.98
C ARG A 269 -7.98 15.79 15.11
N THR A 270 -6.84 16.46 15.02
CA THR A 270 -5.70 16.03 14.22
C THR A 270 -4.43 15.96 15.05
N GLU A 271 -3.65 14.91 14.87
CA GLU A 271 -2.33 14.75 15.45
C GLU A 271 -1.35 14.43 14.32
N VAL A 272 -0.24 15.15 14.19
CA VAL A 272 0.81 14.76 13.24
C VAL A 272 1.55 13.57 13.85
N PHE A 273 1.82 12.54 13.05
CA PHE A 273 2.52 11.33 13.47
C PHE A 273 3.58 10.93 12.43
N GLY A 274 4.10 9.70 12.53
CA GLY A 274 5.08 9.18 11.59
C GLY A 274 6.44 9.87 11.70
N SER A 275 7.17 9.92 10.59
CA SER A 275 8.56 10.37 10.54
C SER A 275 8.78 11.79 11.07
N TYR A 276 7.77 12.67 10.95
CA TYR A 276 7.82 14.05 11.46
C TYR A 276 7.97 14.11 12.98
N ARG A 277 7.29 13.23 13.71
CA ARG A 277 7.36 13.19 15.18
C ARG A 277 8.50 12.34 15.72
N THR A 278 8.97 11.36 14.95
CA THR A 278 9.96 10.39 15.41
C THR A 278 11.40 10.79 15.08
N GLY A 279 11.62 11.95 14.45
CA GLY A 279 12.95 12.39 14.02
C GLY A 279 13.49 11.66 12.78
N LEU A 280 12.66 10.87 12.10
CA LEU A 280 13.04 10.09 10.92
C LEU A 280 12.70 10.79 9.59
N THR A 281 12.44 12.10 9.63
CA THR A 281 11.98 12.83 8.45
C THR A 281 13.09 12.99 7.43
N LEU A 282 12.81 12.56 6.21
CA LEU A 282 13.62 12.83 5.03
C LEU A 282 12.94 13.91 4.19
N LEU A 283 13.67 14.61 3.32
CA LEU A 283 13.09 15.62 2.41
C LEU A 283 11.98 15.07 1.49
N SER A 284 11.99 13.77 1.22
CA SER A 284 10.98 13.08 0.40
C SER A 284 9.78 12.61 1.21
N SER A 285 9.85 12.64 2.55
CA SER A 285 8.82 12.08 3.42
C SER A 285 7.48 12.79 3.25
N ASP A 286 6.42 12.00 3.26
CA ASP A 286 5.05 12.47 3.37
C ASP A 286 4.78 13.01 4.78
N ILE A 287 3.80 13.89 4.89
CA ILE A 287 3.26 14.34 6.18
C ILE A 287 2.09 13.42 6.56
N ASP A 288 2.24 12.68 7.64
CA ASP A 288 1.19 11.81 8.19
C ASP A 288 0.39 12.51 9.29
N ILE A 289 -0.93 12.64 9.09
CA ILE A 289 -1.87 13.28 10.01
C ILE A 289 -2.94 12.29 10.44
N ARG A 290 -3.00 11.99 11.73
CA ARG A 290 -4.00 11.13 12.34
C ARG A 290 -5.28 11.95 12.55
N LEU A 291 -6.41 11.42 12.10
CA LEU A 291 -7.73 11.99 12.30
C LEU A 291 -8.52 11.14 13.31
N PHE A 292 -8.97 11.77 14.40
CA PHE A 292 -9.75 11.11 15.45
C PHE A 292 -10.88 12.02 15.96
N ARG A 293 -11.82 11.46 16.73
CA ARG A 293 -12.92 12.20 17.36
C ARG A 293 -12.65 12.31 18.85
N GLU A 294 -12.97 13.46 19.44
CA GLU A 294 -12.64 13.81 20.84
C GLU A 294 -13.40 12.97 21.88
N THR A 295 -14.50 12.32 21.49
CA THR A 295 -15.33 11.49 22.39
C THR A 295 -14.77 10.09 22.67
N ALA A 296 -13.60 9.74 22.15
CA ALA A 296 -12.98 8.45 22.44
C ALA A 296 -12.27 8.51 23.80
N SER A 297 -12.69 7.67 24.75
CA SER A 297 -11.91 7.48 26.00
C SER A 297 -10.47 7.05 25.66
N GLU A 298 -9.48 7.39 26.49
CA GLU A 298 -8.08 6.96 26.33
C GLU A 298 -7.95 5.43 26.14
N THR A 299 -8.83 4.65 26.78
CA THR A 299 -8.88 3.18 26.62
C THR A 299 -9.41 2.75 25.24
N GLU A 300 -10.28 3.55 24.60
CA GLU A 300 -10.75 3.30 23.23
C GLU A 300 -9.73 3.73 22.17
N ALA A 301 -8.80 4.63 22.50
CA ALA A 301 -7.75 5.11 21.58
C ALA A 301 -6.67 4.05 21.28
N ASN A 302 -6.47 3.12 22.21
CA ASN A 302 -5.47 2.03 22.10
C ASN A 302 -5.99 0.81 21.33
N MET A 303 -7.29 0.69 21.12
CA MET A 303 -7.89 -0.42 20.36
C MET A 303 -8.30 0.00 18.95
N ALA A 304 -8.34 -0.96 18.03
CA ALA A 304 -8.92 -0.72 16.71
C ALA A 304 -10.36 -0.21 16.87
N PRO A 305 -10.78 0.87 16.18
CA PRO A 305 -12.06 1.48 16.48
C PRO A 305 -13.19 0.51 16.11
N ARG A 306 -14.26 0.49 16.91
CA ARG A 306 -15.43 -0.35 16.62
C ARG A 306 -15.97 -0.06 15.23
N PHE A 307 -16.65 -1.03 14.61
CA PHE A 307 -17.16 -0.92 13.23
C PHE A 307 -17.92 0.39 12.96
N ASN A 308 -18.80 0.80 13.88
CA ASN A 308 -19.57 2.04 13.75
C ASN A 308 -18.69 3.29 13.75
N VAL A 309 -17.66 3.34 14.59
CA VAL A 309 -16.68 4.44 14.64
C VAL A 309 -15.88 4.49 13.34
N ARG A 310 -15.44 3.33 12.83
CA ARG A 310 -14.73 3.24 11.53
C ARG A 310 -15.61 3.73 10.38
N LYS A 311 -16.91 3.42 10.40
CA LYS A 311 -17.86 3.89 9.40
C LYS A 311 -18.05 5.42 9.47
N LEU A 312 -18.07 6.00 10.67
CA LEU A 312 -18.15 7.46 10.85
C LEU A 312 -16.88 8.15 10.33
N LEU A 313 -15.71 7.68 10.76
CA LEU A 313 -14.42 8.20 10.32
C LEU A 313 -14.24 8.07 8.80
N LEU A 314 -14.72 6.97 8.20
CA LEU A 314 -14.72 6.81 6.75
C LEU A 314 -15.58 7.88 6.06
N ARG A 315 -16.75 8.22 6.61
CA ARG A 315 -17.60 9.30 6.06
C ARG A 315 -16.92 10.66 6.21
N ASP A 316 -16.22 10.89 7.33
CA ASP A 316 -15.45 12.11 7.56
C ASP A 316 -14.33 12.25 6.52
N LEU A 317 -13.56 11.18 6.28
CA LEU A 317 -12.53 11.14 5.24
C LEU A 317 -13.09 11.38 3.83
N VAL A 318 -14.26 10.84 3.49
CA VAL A 318 -14.90 11.10 2.19
C VAL A 318 -15.27 12.58 2.02
N LYS A 319 -15.77 13.22 3.07
CA LYS A 319 -16.03 14.68 3.07
C LYS A 319 -14.73 15.46 2.90
N LEU A 320 -13.69 15.10 3.67
CA LEU A 320 -12.38 15.74 3.57
C LEU A 320 -11.75 15.58 2.17
N ASN A 321 -11.86 14.40 1.56
CA ASN A 321 -11.37 14.17 0.18
C ASN A 321 -12.08 15.09 -0.82
N SER A 322 -13.37 15.33 -0.63
CA SER A 322 -14.15 16.25 -1.47
C SER A 322 -13.68 17.71 -1.27
N ALA A 323 -13.37 18.10 -0.04
CA ALA A 323 -12.80 19.41 0.26
C ALA A 323 -11.40 19.59 -0.34
N PHE A 324 -10.51 18.59 -0.23
CA PHE A 324 -9.20 18.62 -0.91
C PHE A 324 -9.34 18.72 -2.43
N TYR A 325 -10.32 18.05 -3.03
CA TYR A 325 -10.55 18.13 -4.47
C TYR A 325 -11.00 19.54 -4.91
N ALA A 326 -11.80 20.21 -4.09
CA ALA A 326 -12.33 21.55 -4.38
C ALA A 326 -11.35 22.69 -4.07
N HIS A 327 -10.35 22.46 -3.21
CA HIS A 327 -9.48 23.51 -2.69
C HIS A 327 -8.20 23.69 -3.54
N PRO A 328 -7.85 24.91 -4.01
CA PRO A 328 -6.74 25.14 -4.95
C PRO A 328 -5.35 24.78 -4.40
N HIS A 329 -5.17 24.87 -3.08
CA HIS A 329 -3.91 24.50 -2.42
C HIS A 329 -3.64 22.99 -2.38
N PHE A 330 -4.59 22.15 -2.78
CA PHE A 330 -4.41 20.71 -2.80
C PHE A 330 -4.66 20.15 -4.19
N ARG A 331 -3.96 19.06 -4.50
CA ARG A 331 -4.09 18.35 -5.76
C ARG A 331 -3.88 16.87 -5.56
N MET A 332 -4.23 16.09 -6.58
CA MET A 332 -4.05 14.63 -6.60
C MET A 332 -4.70 13.92 -5.40
N SER A 333 -5.82 14.46 -4.90
CA SER A 333 -6.52 13.86 -3.76
C SER A 333 -7.07 12.49 -4.13
N LYS A 334 -6.82 11.48 -3.29
CA LYS A 334 -7.26 10.11 -3.50
C LYS A 334 -7.66 9.47 -2.19
N MET A 335 -8.81 8.81 -2.21
CA MET A 335 -9.29 7.98 -1.10
C MET A 335 -8.70 6.57 -1.22
N ARG A 336 -8.18 6.02 -0.12
CA ARG A 336 -7.75 4.62 -0.01
C ARG A 336 -8.58 3.88 1.03
N TYR A 337 -9.27 2.83 0.57
CA TYR A 337 -10.15 2.01 1.40
C TYR A 337 -9.37 0.80 1.94
N ALA A 338 -8.60 1.02 3.00
CA ALA A 338 -7.86 -0.04 3.71
C ALA A 338 -8.47 -0.30 5.11
N ARG A 339 -7.87 -1.22 5.88
CA ARG A 339 -8.25 -1.43 7.31
C ARG A 339 -8.25 -0.09 8.06
N TYR A 340 -7.19 0.70 7.89
CA TYR A 340 -7.15 2.10 8.31
C TYR A 340 -7.33 2.94 7.05
N PRO A 341 -8.56 3.40 6.74
CA PRO A 341 -8.79 4.21 5.56
C PRO A 341 -8.04 5.54 5.68
N LEU A 342 -7.64 6.08 4.54
CA LEU A 342 -6.92 7.34 4.48
C LEU A 342 -7.22 8.11 3.20
N VAL A 343 -6.94 9.41 3.25
CA VAL A 343 -6.93 10.30 2.10
C VAL A 343 -5.51 10.77 1.88
N THR A 344 -4.99 10.58 0.68
CA THR A 344 -3.73 11.19 0.25
C THR A 344 -4.03 12.46 -0.54
N ALA A 345 -3.22 13.50 -0.39
CA ALA A 345 -3.24 14.69 -1.24
C ALA A 345 -1.81 15.24 -1.37
N GLN A 346 -1.58 16.15 -2.29
CA GLN A 346 -0.32 16.90 -2.37
C GLN A 346 -0.62 18.39 -2.25
N HIS A 347 0.16 19.10 -1.44
CA HIS A 347 0.07 20.55 -1.36
C HIS A 347 0.64 21.19 -2.63
N THR A 348 -0.15 22.03 -3.30
CA THR A 348 0.13 22.56 -4.63
C THR A 348 1.39 23.41 -4.68
N LEU A 349 1.63 24.24 -3.66
CA LEU A 349 2.74 25.19 -3.62
C LEU A 349 4.05 24.53 -3.18
N SER A 350 4.03 23.79 -2.08
CA SER A 350 5.25 23.14 -1.54
C SER A 350 5.60 21.82 -2.23
N ARG A 351 4.64 21.20 -2.94
CA ARG A 351 4.74 19.84 -3.51
C ARG A 351 5.01 18.75 -2.47
N ILE A 352 4.69 19.03 -1.20
CA ILE A 352 4.77 18.05 -0.13
C ILE A 352 3.51 17.19 -0.17
N ASP A 353 3.73 15.88 -0.12
CA ASP A 353 2.69 14.86 -0.06
C ASP A 353 2.14 14.75 1.38
N LEU A 354 0.85 14.54 1.50
CA LEU A 354 0.08 14.53 2.74
C LEU A 354 -0.79 13.27 2.80
N GLN A 355 -0.89 12.68 3.99
CA GLN A 355 -1.81 11.59 4.27
C GLN A 355 -2.62 11.90 5.52
N VAL A 356 -3.95 11.90 5.40
CA VAL A 356 -4.86 11.99 6.55
C VAL A 356 -5.45 10.62 6.80
N VAL A 357 -5.09 10.01 7.92
CA VAL A 357 -5.33 8.60 8.24
C VAL A 357 -6.23 8.48 9.48
N SER A 358 -7.23 7.62 9.41
CA SER A 358 -7.98 7.21 10.60
C SER A 358 -7.32 6.00 11.23
N CYS A 359 -6.34 6.22 12.12
CA CYS A 359 -5.60 5.18 12.83
C CYS A 359 -5.70 5.31 14.35
N ASN A 360 -5.29 4.25 15.05
CA ASN A 360 -5.15 4.22 16.50
C ASN A 360 -4.03 5.14 16.97
N ASP A 361 -3.91 5.31 18.28
CA ASP A 361 -2.73 5.96 18.82
C ASP A 361 -1.46 5.16 18.44
N THR A 362 -0.41 5.92 18.13
CA THR A 362 0.91 5.44 17.72
C THR A 362 1.98 5.77 18.78
N SER A 363 1.60 6.31 19.94
CA SER A 363 2.50 6.71 21.04
C SER A 363 3.57 5.68 21.36
N ARG A 364 3.16 4.42 21.60
CA ARG A 364 4.09 3.32 21.87
C ARG A 364 5.14 3.12 20.77
N SER A 365 4.71 3.06 19.51
CA SER A 365 5.63 2.94 18.37
C SER A 365 6.57 4.14 18.24
N ARG A 366 6.11 5.34 18.60
CA ARG A 366 6.91 6.58 18.57
C ARG A 366 7.98 6.58 19.66
N GLU A 367 7.60 6.24 20.89
CA GLU A 367 8.51 6.12 22.04
C GLU A 367 9.59 5.08 21.78
N LEU A 368 9.20 3.95 21.19
CA LEU A 368 10.11 2.88 20.85
C LEU A 368 11.13 3.29 19.78
N ILE A 369 10.68 3.95 18.70
CA ILE A 369 11.62 4.49 17.70
C ILE A 369 12.61 5.46 18.35
N LYS A 370 12.11 6.34 19.23
CA LYS A 370 12.97 7.30 19.94
C LYS A 370 14.04 6.55 20.77
N ARG A 371 13.63 5.51 21.50
CA ARG A 371 14.55 4.65 22.26
C ARG A 371 15.61 4.01 21.36
N TYR A 372 15.22 3.42 20.22
CA TYR A 372 16.20 2.81 19.32
C TYR A 372 17.16 3.80 18.68
N LEU A 373 16.71 5.03 18.41
CA LEU A 373 17.58 6.11 17.93
C LEU A 373 18.56 6.59 19.01
N GLU A 374 18.17 6.50 20.29
CA GLU A 374 19.05 6.77 21.44
C GLU A 374 20.03 5.61 21.69
N GLU A 375 19.61 4.36 21.46
CA GLU A 375 20.44 3.15 21.60
C GLU A 375 21.54 3.04 20.53
N ASP A 376 21.24 3.34 19.26
CA ASP A 376 22.22 3.30 18.16
C ASP A 376 22.15 4.53 17.25
N LYS A 377 23.18 5.38 17.34
CA LYS A 377 23.34 6.58 16.51
C LYS A 377 23.41 6.30 15.01
N ASP A 378 23.80 5.09 14.62
CA ASP A 378 23.94 4.69 13.22
C ASP A 378 22.60 4.25 12.60
N LEU A 379 21.54 4.08 13.42
CA LEU A 379 20.21 3.69 12.96
C LEU A 379 19.63 4.68 11.95
N PHE A 380 19.68 5.98 12.23
CA PHE A 380 19.15 6.99 11.31
C PHE A 380 19.92 7.05 9.97
N PRO A 381 21.26 7.11 9.95
CA PRO A 381 22.01 7.07 8.69
C PRO A 381 21.72 5.82 7.85
N ILE A 382 21.63 4.65 8.46
CA ILE A 382 21.29 3.39 7.76
C ILE A 382 19.86 3.45 7.23
N TYR A 383 18.91 3.91 8.05
CA TYR A 383 17.52 4.12 7.64
C TYR A 383 17.41 5.07 6.46
N ALA A 384 18.10 6.20 6.48
CA ALA A 384 18.08 7.18 5.39
C ALA A 384 18.51 6.57 4.05
N VAL A 385 19.61 5.80 4.05
CA VAL A 385 20.12 5.12 2.84
C VAL A 385 19.15 4.05 2.36
N LEU A 386 18.71 3.14 3.23
CA LEU A 386 17.83 2.04 2.83
C LEU A 386 16.43 2.53 2.45
N LYS A 387 15.88 3.51 3.16
CA LYS A 387 14.60 4.13 2.84
C LYS A 387 14.64 4.75 1.45
N THR A 388 15.67 5.54 1.16
CA THR A 388 15.84 6.15 -0.16
C THR A 388 16.03 5.09 -1.24
N ALA A 389 16.87 4.08 -0.99
CA ALA A 389 17.14 3.01 -1.94
C ALA A 389 15.87 2.23 -2.32
N LEU A 390 15.00 1.94 -1.35
CA LEU A 390 13.72 1.27 -1.61
C LEU A 390 12.70 2.23 -2.24
N GLU A 391 12.67 3.50 -1.81
CA GLU A 391 11.72 4.50 -2.30
C GLU A 391 11.90 4.77 -3.79
N ILE A 392 13.15 4.99 -4.24
CA ILE A 392 13.43 5.23 -5.65
C ILE A 392 13.17 4.01 -6.54
N ARG A 393 12.85 2.85 -5.95
CA ARG A 393 12.50 1.61 -6.65
C ARG A 393 11.01 1.28 -6.50
N GLY A 394 10.23 2.13 -5.84
CA GLY A 394 8.81 1.89 -5.55
C GLY A 394 8.56 0.75 -4.56
N LEU A 395 9.58 0.32 -3.80
CA LEU A 395 9.50 -0.79 -2.85
C LEU A 395 9.05 -0.36 -1.44
N THR A 396 8.61 0.90 -1.28
CA THR A 396 8.08 1.44 -0.02
C THR A 396 6.56 1.52 0.03
N ASP A 397 5.85 1.31 -1.10
CA ASP A 397 4.38 1.33 -1.14
C ASP A 397 3.80 0.02 -0.59
N VAL A 398 3.37 0.02 0.67
CA VAL A 398 2.75 -1.12 1.35
C VAL A 398 1.49 -1.60 0.63
N TYR A 399 0.76 -0.72 -0.06
CA TYR A 399 -0.41 -1.13 -0.84
C TYR A 399 -0.03 -2.04 -2.02
N ARG A 400 1.23 -1.96 -2.48
CA ARG A 400 1.78 -2.77 -3.56
C ARG A 400 2.69 -3.89 -3.07
N GLY A 401 2.72 -4.16 -1.76
CA GLY A 401 3.55 -5.21 -1.17
C GLY A 401 4.94 -4.77 -0.76
N GLY A 402 5.22 -3.46 -0.78
CA GLY A 402 6.46 -2.87 -0.29
C GLY A 402 6.53 -2.78 1.24
N VAL A 403 7.61 -2.17 1.74
CA VAL A 403 7.89 -2.02 3.18
C VAL A 403 7.58 -0.59 3.64
N GLY A 404 6.73 -0.47 4.66
CA GLY A 404 6.42 0.81 5.30
C GLY A 404 7.61 1.35 6.11
N SER A 405 7.63 2.65 6.39
CA SER A 405 8.75 3.29 7.12
C SER A 405 8.97 2.67 8.50
N TYR A 406 7.90 2.42 9.27
CA TYR A 406 8.00 1.77 10.58
C TYR A 406 8.57 0.35 10.48
N THR A 407 8.03 -0.48 9.59
CA THR A 407 8.53 -1.83 9.31
C THR A 407 10.02 -1.79 8.92
N LEU A 408 10.44 -0.82 8.11
CA LEU A 408 11.85 -0.69 7.70
C LEU A 408 12.78 -0.38 8.89
N VAL A 409 12.37 0.51 9.79
CA VAL A 409 13.15 0.78 11.03
C VAL A 409 13.26 -0.50 11.86
N MET A 410 12.14 -1.18 12.09
CA MET A 410 12.11 -2.44 12.84
C MET A 410 12.96 -3.53 12.16
N MET A 411 12.96 -3.56 10.82
CA MET A 411 13.84 -4.45 10.07
C MET A 411 15.32 -4.16 10.34
N ILE A 412 15.72 -2.89 10.31
CA ILE A 412 17.10 -2.47 10.58
C ILE A 412 17.48 -2.82 12.02
N VAL A 413 16.66 -2.47 13.00
CA VAL A 413 16.89 -2.77 14.41
C VAL A 413 17.04 -4.28 14.63
N ALA A 414 16.15 -5.09 14.06
CA ALA A 414 16.24 -6.55 14.15
C ALA A 414 17.59 -7.07 13.60
N ALA A 415 18.00 -6.58 12.43
CA ALA A 415 19.26 -7.00 11.82
C ALA A 415 20.49 -6.53 12.62
N LEU A 416 20.45 -5.35 13.25
CA LEU A 416 21.54 -4.88 14.10
C LEU A 416 21.62 -5.67 15.41
N LYS A 417 20.48 -6.01 16.02
CA LYS A 417 20.42 -6.80 17.27
C LYS A 417 20.77 -8.28 17.06
N LEU A 418 20.36 -8.87 15.93
CA LEU A 418 20.56 -10.29 15.63
C LEU A 418 21.81 -10.60 14.80
N GLY A 419 22.27 -9.62 14.02
CA GLY A 419 23.30 -9.78 13.01
C GLY A 419 24.59 -9.06 13.38
N THR A 420 25.04 -9.15 14.65
CA THR A 420 26.31 -8.57 15.08
C THR A 420 27.45 -9.16 14.26
N SER A 421 27.87 -8.42 13.22
CA SER A 421 28.99 -8.79 12.37
C SER A 421 30.27 -8.63 13.19
N THR A 422 31.11 -9.66 13.24
CA THR A 422 32.45 -9.61 13.85
C THR A 422 33.45 -8.77 13.05
N GLU A 423 33.00 -8.21 11.91
CA GLU A 423 33.83 -7.58 10.89
C GLU A 423 34.11 -6.08 11.15
N GLY A 424 33.39 -5.42 12.08
CA GLY A 424 33.64 -4.02 12.48
C GLY A 424 32.38 -3.28 12.95
N ASP A 425 32.56 -2.15 13.66
CA ASP A 425 31.46 -1.38 14.29
C ASP A 425 31.13 -0.04 13.57
N SER A 426 31.77 0.25 12.43
CA SER A 426 31.43 1.48 11.70
C SER A 426 30.05 1.38 11.04
N VAL A 427 29.40 2.52 10.80
CA VAL A 427 28.12 2.58 10.07
C VAL A 427 28.16 1.88 8.70
N GLY A 428 29.32 1.90 8.02
CA GLY A 428 29.53 1.15 6.78
C GLY A 428 29.45 -0.37 6.98
N HIS A 429 30.07 -0.91 8.04
CA HIS A 429 29.97 -2.33 8.39
C HIS A 429 28.53 -2.70 8.77
N LYS A 430 27.87 -1.87 9.58
CA LYS A 430 26.47 -2.08 9.98
C LYS A 430 25.51 -2.07 8.79
N LEU A 431 25.66 -1.16 7.83
CA LEU A 431 24.87 -1.18 6.58
C LEU A 431 25.06 -2.51 5.82
N CYS A 432 26.31 -2.95 5.64
CA CYS A 432 26.60 -4.22 5.00
C CYS A 432 26.02 -5.42 5.77
N ALA A 433 26.05 -5.39 7.11
CA ALA A 433 25.46 -6.40 7.96
C ALA A 433 23.94 -6.48 7.79
N VAL A 434 23.24 -5.33 7.74
CA VAL A 434 21.79 -5.28 7.47
C VAL A 434 21.45 -5.84 6.10
N LEU A 435 22.20 -5.46 5.06
CA LEU A 435 22.04 -6.02 3.72
C LEU A 435 22.23 -7.55 3.75
N LYS A 436 23.33 -8.02 4.34
CA LYS A 436 23.67 -9.45 4.45
C LYS A 436 22.62 -10.26 5.22
N PHE A 437 22.08 -9.70 6.30
CA PHE A 437 21.04 -10.34 7.09
C PHE A 437 19.80 -10.63 6.23
N TYR A 438 19.24 -9.63 5.55
CA TYR A 438 18.02 -9.82 4.78
C TYR A 438 18.20 -10.58 3.48
N THR A 439 19.39 -10.56 2.88
CA THR A 439 19.67 -11.41 1.70
C THR A 439 19.80 -12.88 2.05
N ASN A 440 20.24 -13.19 3.28
CA ASN A 440 20.47 -14.57 3.72
C ASN A 440 19.27 -15.13 4.53
N LEU A 441 18.35 -14.26 4.97
CA LEU A 441 17.17 -14.64 5.72
C LEU A 441 16.25 -15.55 4.90
N ASN A 442 16.00 -16.76 5.39
CA ASN A 442 15.02 -17.66 4.80
C ASN A 442 13.62 -17.35 5.33
N THR A 443 12.87 -16.51 4.60
CA THR A 443 11.51 -16.10 5.00
C THR A 443 10.48 -17.24 4.95
N TYR A 444 10.79 -18.39 4.34
CA TYR A 444 9.89 -19.56 4.40
C TYR A 444 9.93 -20.25 5.75
N LYS A 445 11.07 -20.17 6.45
CA LYS A 445 11.34 -20.95 7.66
C LYS A 445 11.43 -20.09 8.91
N THR A 446 11.66 -18.80 8.77
CA THR A 446 12.06 -17.94 9.90
C THR A 446 11.04 -16.84 10.20
N ALA A 447 10.75 -16.66 11.48
CA ALA A 447 10.07 -15.51 12.06
C ALA A 447 11.05 -14.74 12.95
N ILE A 448 10.92 -13.41 12.99
CA ILE A 448 11.85 -12.52 13.70
C ILE A 448 11.15 -11.90 14.90
N SER A 449 11.77 -12.04 16.08
CA SER A 449 11.46 -11.25 17.28
C SER A 449 12.54 -10.20 17.50
N ILE A 450 12.16 -8.99 17.90
CA ILE A 450 13.07 -7.87 18.17
C ILE A 450 13.37 -7.75 19.66
N GLU A 451 12.35 -7.94 20.52
CA GLU A 451 12.45 -7.83 21.96
C GLU A 451 11.72 -9.00 22.64
N PRO A 452 12.44 -10.02 23.13
CA PRO A 452 13.89 -10.22 23.01
C PRO A 452 14.31 -10.54 21.55
N PRO A 453 15.57 -10.25 21.16
CA PRO A 453 16.03 -10.52 19.80
C PRO A 453 16.30 -12.01 19.61
N PHE A 454 15.47 -12.71 18.83
CA PHE A 454 15.77 -14.07 18.38
C PHE A 454 15.07 -14.42 17.06
N LEU A 455 15.53 -15.50 16.42
CA LEU A 455 14.92 -16.10 15.25
C LEU A 455 14.13 -17.34 15.66
N ALA A 456 12.84 -17.36 15.34
CA ALA A 456 11.97 -18.51 15.56
C ALA A 456 11.70 -19.27 14.26
N HIS A 457 11.41 -20.56 14.37
CA HIS A 457 10.94 -21.34 13.24
C HIS A 457 9.45 -21.13 12.99
N LYS A 458 9.09 -20.91 11.73
CA LYS A 458 7.70 -20.91 11.29
C LYS A 458 7.12 -22.31 11.37
N ARG A 459 5.84 -22.38 11.71
CA ARG A 459 5.14 -23.65 11.94
C ARG A 459 4.00 -23.82 10.94
N PRO A 460 3.70 -25.04 10.48
CA PRO A 460 2.56 -25.27 9.62
C PRO A 460 1.25 -24.84 10.29
N LEU A 461 0.30 -24.37 9.48
CA LEU A 461 -1.02 -24.01 9.95
C LEU A 461 -1.73 -25.25 10.54
N ASN A 462 -2.38 -25.09 11.68
CA ASN A 462 -3.15 -26.14 12.40
C ASN A 462 -2.33 -27.21 13.15
N VAL A 463 -1.02 -27.03 13.35
CA VAL A 463 -0.26 -27.89 14.26
C VAL A 463 -0.65 -27.59 15.70
N ARG A 464 -1.14 -28.59 16.44
CA ARG A 464 -1.43 -28.45 17.87
C ARG A 464 -0.13 -28.21 18.61
N LEU A 465 -0.08 -27.13 19.38
CA LEU A 465 1.08 -26.80 20.20
C LEU A 465 1.24 -27.80 21.35
N PRO A 466 2.48 -28.25 21.65
CA PRO A 466 2.78 -29.00 22.86
C PRO A 466 2.29 -28.26 24.10
N GLU A 467 1.94 -29.00 25.16
CA GLU A 467 1.41 -28.43 26.41
C GLU A 467 2.36 -27.41 27.01
N ALA A 468 3.64 -27.74 27.19
CA ALA A 468 4.66 -26.83 27.68
C ALA A 468 4.76 -25.50 26.89
N VAL A 469 4.53 -25.53 25.57
CA VAL A 469 4.53 -24.31 24.75
C VAL A 469 3.28 -23.47 25.04
N ARG A 470 2.13 -24.10 25.24
CA ARG A 470 0.89 -23.39 25.60
C ARG A 470 1.02 -22.77 26.99
N ASP A 471 1.60 -23.49 27.94
CA ASP A 471 1.84 -22.98 29.30
C ASP A 471 2.76 -21.75 29.25
N GLN A 472 3.85 -21.82 28.47
CA GLN A 472 4.74 -20.66 28.25
C GLN A 472 4.02 -19.48 27.57
N MET A 473 3.09 -19.73 26.66
CA MET A 473 2.29 -18.66 26.04
C MET A 473 1.34 -17.97 27.03
N GLU A 474 0.93 -18.65 28.10
CA GLU A 474 0.12 -18.03 29.16
C GLU A 474 0.98 -17.10 30.04
N GLU A 475 2.26 -17.43 30.22
CA GLU A 475 3.21 -16.66 31.03
C GLU A 475 3.85 -15.48 30.27
N ASP A 476 4.13 -15.64 28.97
CA ASP A 476 4.83 -14.66 28.14
C ASP A 476 3.96 -14.19 26.96
N PRO A 477 3.32 -13.00 27.08
CA PRO A 477 2.50 -12.41 26.02
C PRO A 477 3.26 -12.13 24.73
N VAL A 478 4.56 -11.85 24.80
CA VAL A 478 5.39 -11.60 23.62
C VAL A 478 5.61 -12.90 22.88
N PHE A 479 6.01 -13.95 23.58
CA PHE A 479 6.14 -15.28 23.00
C PHE A 479 4.81 -15.81 22.44
N ALA A 480 3.70 -15.57 23.15
CA ALA A 480 2.36 -15.88 22.66
C ALA A 480 2.03 -15.18 21.34
N GLY A 481 2.37 -13.89 21.24
CA GLY A 481 2.22 -13.11 20.02
C GLY A 481 3.05 -13.67 18.86
N LEU A 482 4.31 -14.03 19.12
CA LEU A 482 5.16 -14.64 18.11
C LEU A 482 4.61 -15.99 17.65
N CYS A 483 4.12 -16.81 18.58
CA CYS A 483 3.44 -18.07 18.27
C CYS A 483 2.18 -17.85 17.43
N HIS A 484 1.47 -16.74 17.64
CA HIS A 484 0.30 -16.40 16.84
C HIS A 484 0.68 -16.09 15.38
N ILE A 485 1.71 -15.25 15.16
CA ILE A 485 2.07 -14.76 13.82
C ILE A 485 2.99 -15.70 13.03
N SER A 486 3.71 -16.60 13.69
CA SER A 486 4.71 -17.50 13.07
C SER A 486 4.11 -18.69 12.30
N SER A 487 2.82 -18.68 12.01
CA SER A 487 2.18 -19.71 11.19
C SER A 487 2.48 -19.52 9.71
N ILE A 488 2.86 -20.59 9.01
CA ILE A 488 3.09 -20.57 7.57
C ILE A 488 1.75 -20.31 6.88
N SER A 489 1.67 -19.20 6.15
CA SER A 489 0.53 -18.89 5.29
C SER A 489 0.48 -19.90 4.14
N PRO A 490 -0.62 -20.66 3.96
CA PRO A 490 -0.73 -21.62 2.85
C PRO A 490 -0.65 -20.94 1.47
N PHE A 491 -1.06 -19.66 1.40
CA PHE A 491 -1.07 -18.89 0.16
C PHE A 491 0.23 -18.10 -0.06
N GLN A 492 0.93 -17.70 1.00
CA GLN A 492 2.15 -16.87 0.93
C GLN A 492 3.21 -17.40 1.92
N PRO A 493 3.79 -18.58 1.67
CA PRO A 493 4.75 -19.20 2.60
C PRO A 493 6.01 -18.34 2.79
N TYR A 494 6.39 -17.57 1.77
CA TYR A 494 7.57 -16.69 1.75
C TYR A 494 7.40 -15.36 2.50
N SER A 495 6.23 -15.04 3.05
CA SER A 495 6.01 -13.73 3.67
C SER A 495 7.02 -13.46 4.78
N LEU A 496 7.52 -12.23 4.90
CA LEU A 496 8.30 -11.84 6.08
C LEU A 496 7.40 -11.96 7.32
N VAL A 497 7.90 -12.53 8.40
CA VAL A 497 7.25 -12.47 9.73
C VAL A 497 8.18 -11.70 10.64
N LEU A 498 7.76 -10.50 11.02
CA LEU A 498 8.52 -9.58 11.87
C LEU A 498 7.60 -9.10 12.99
N GLN A 499 7.85 -9.58 14.20
CA GLN A 499 7.05 -9.22 15.36
C GLN A 499 7.21 -7.74 15.69
N ASP A 500 6.09 -7.06 15.89
CA ASP A 500 6.06 -5.70 16.37
C ASP A 500 6.30 -5.64 17.89
N PRO A 501 7.41 -5.06 18.37
CA PRO A 501 7.64 -4.86 19.80
C PRO A 501 6.63 -3.92 20.49
N ALA A 502 5.91 -3.06 19.75
CA ALA A 502 4.85 -2.21 20.31
C ALA A 502 3.48 -2.91 20.41
N ASP A 503 3.27 -3.97 19.63
CA ASP A 503 2.05 -4.80 19.60
C ASP A 503 2.42 -6.26 19.24
N PRO A 504 2.67 -7.14 20.21
CA PRO A 504 3.19 -8.48 19.95
C PRO A 504 2.36 -9.37 19.02
N LEU A 505 1.07 -9.04 18.80
CA LEU A 505 0.16 -9.75 17.89
C LEU A 505 0.23 -9.23 16.45
N ASN A 506 0.93 -8.12 16.22
CA ASN A 506 1.05 -7.48 14.92
C ASN A 506 2.29 -8.00 14.19
N ASP A 507 2.06 -8.59 13.01
CA ASP A 507 3.12 -8.94 12.07
C ASP A 507 3.38 -7.78 11.10
N LEU A 508 4.52 -7.12 11.26
CA LEU A 508 4.93 -6.01 10.41
C LEU A 508 5.26 -6.45 8.97
N GLY A 509 5.53 -7.73 8.76
CA GLY A 509 5.83 -8.32 7.46
C GLY A 509 4.60 -8.77 6.67
N HIS A 510 3.43 -8.90 7.31
CA HIS A 510 2.19 -9.42 6.71
C HIS A 510 1.79 -8.71 5.41
N LYS A 511 2.08 -7.40 5.29
CA LYS A 511 1.75 -6.61 4.08
C LYS A 511 2.90 -6.49 3.09
N SER A 512 4.09 -6.95 3.44
CA SER A 512 5.29 -6.91 2.60
C SER A 512 5.34 -8.11 1.66
N TYR A 513 4.24 -8.40 0.94
CA TYR A 513 4.16 -9.57 0.05
C TYR A 513 5.07 -9.47 -1.19
N GLY A 514 5.70 -8.31 -1.42
CA GLY A 514 6.77 -8.10 -2.40
C GLY A 514 8.17 -8.46 -1.87
N ILE A 515 8.28 -9.15 -0.72
CA ILE A 515 9.55 -9.43 -0.02
C ILE A 515 10.63 -10.05 -0.91
N LYS A 516 10.29 -10.92 -1.87
CA LYS A 516 11.30 -11.50 -2.76
C LYS A 516 11.96 -10.45 -3.67
N HIS A 517 11.20 -9.46 -4.16
CA HIS A 517 11.79 -8.34 -4.91
C HIS A 517 12.72 -7.51 -4.04
N ILE A 518 12.34 -7.32 -2.77
CA ILE A 518 13.17 -6.61 -1.79
C ILE A 518 14.46 -7.40 -1.56
N GLN A 519 14.40 -8.69 -1.25
CA GLN A 519 15.60 -9.53 -1.04
C GLN A 519 16.50 -9.57 -2.28
N THR A 520 15.95 -9.79 -3.48
CA THR A 520 16.75 -9.79 -4.72
C THR A 520 17.38 -8.42 -4.99
N THR A 521 16.65 -7.33 -4.74
CA THR A 521 17.18 -5.97 -4.88
C THR A 521 18.31 -5.70 -3.88
N LEU A 522 18.12 -6.05 -2.60
CA LEU A 522 19.16 -5.90 -1.58
C LEU A 522 20.39 -6.76 -1.90
N ALA A 523 20.21 -7.97 -2.44
CA ALA A 523 21.30 -8.85 -2.85
C ALA A 523 22.12 -8.24 -3.99
N TYR A 524 21.44 -7.70 -5.00
CA TYR A 524 22.09 -7.01 -6.11
C TYR A 524 22.88 -5.78 -5.63
N LEU A 525 22.28 -4.94 -4.79
CA LEU A 525 22.93 -3.74 -4.24
C LEU A 525 24.11 -4.09 -3.33
N ARG A 526 24.00 -5.13 -2.52
CA ARG A 526 25.10 -5.66 -1.71
C ARG A 526 26.27 -6.09 -2.60
N GLY A 527 26.00 -6.85 -3.67
CA GLY A 527 27.02 -7.30 -4.61
C GLY A 527 27.77 -6.14 -5.28
N LEU A 528 27.06 -5.09 -5.70
CA LEU A 528 27.69 -3.87 -6.23
C LEU A 528 28.57 -3.18 -5.19
N LEU A 529 28.06 -3.02 -3.96
CA LEU A 529 28.79 -2.37 -2.89
C LEU A 529 30.05 -3.17 -2.49
N GLU A 530 29.94 -4.49 -2.33
CA GLU A 530 31.08 -5.38 -2.04
C GLU A 530 32.13 -5.35 -3.14
N HIS A 531 31.71 -5.32 -4.41
CA HIS A 531 32.63 -5.18 -5.53
C HIS A 531 33.41 -3.87 -5.46
N SER A 532 32.72 -2.74 -5.23
CA SER A 532 33.35 -1.42 -5.10
C SER A 532 34.25 -1.29 -3.87
N LEU A 533 33.91 -1.95 -2.76
CA LEU A 533 34.76 -2.00 -1.56
C LEU A 533 36.04 -2.80 -1.81
N LYS A 534 35.95 -3.93 -2.52
CA LYS A 534 37.10 -4.79 -2.88
C LYS A 534 38.03 -4.14 -3.90
N SER A 535 37.47 -3.46 -4.90
CA SER A 535 38.26 -2.76 -5.91
C SER A 535 38.95 -1.50 -5.39
N GLN A 536 38.62 -1.06 -4.16
CA GLN A 536 39.11 0.18 -3.54
C GLN A 536 39.05 1.39 -4.48
N THR A 537 38.05 1.47 -5.35
CA THR A 537 37.94 2.55 -6.34
C THR A 537 37.84 3.90 -5.63
N SER A 538 38.88 4.72 -5.79
CA SER A 538 38.88 6.12 -5.36
C SER A 538 38.00 7.01 -6.24
N GLU A 539 37.71 6.55 -7.46
CA GLU A 539 36.85 7.23 -8.41
C GLU A 539 35.38 6.85 -8.20
N GLY A 540 34.50 7.84 -8.06
CA GLY A 540 33.05 7.64 -7.92
C GLY A 540 32.57 7.46 -6.48
N SER A 541 31.24 7.42 -6.28
CA SER A 541 30.59 7.24 -4.97
C SER A 541 30.28 5.76 -4.73
N LEU A 542 30.64 5.26 -3.54
CA LEU A 542 30.28 3.91 -3.09
C LEU A 542 28.76 3.77 -2.86
N LEU A 543 28.08 4.87 -2.49
CA LEU A 543 26.63 4.89 -2.28
C LEU A 543 25.78 5.11 -3.54
N SER A 544 26.36 5.57 -4.64
CA SER A 544 25.63 5.85 -5.89
C SER A 544 24.74 4.70 -6.38
N PRO A 545 25.15 3.42 -6.32
CA PRO A 545 24.26 2.32 -6.71
C PRO A 545 22.99 2.23 -5.85
N LEU A 546 23.08 2.58 -4.56
CA LEU A 546 21.96 2.53 -3.63
C LEU A 546 21.04 3.74 -3.82
N VAL A 547 21.60 4.96 -3.84
CA VAL A 547 20.82 6.21 -3.72
C VAL A 547 21.09 7.25 -4.83
N GLY A 548 22.13 7.09 -5.65
CA GLY A 548 22.65 8.17 -6.53
C GLY A 548 21.67 8.71 -7.58
N HIS A 549 20.64 7.95 -7.94
CA HIS A 549 19.63 8.39 -8.90
C HIS A 549 18.63 9.39 -8.30
N CYS A 550 18.53 9.50 -6.97
CA CYS A 550 17.54 10.38 -6.32
C CYS A 550 17.89 11.87 -6.40
N TYR A 551 19.18 12.21 -6.59
CA TYR A 551 19.70 13.56 -6.37
C TYR A 551 18.97 14.64 -7.16
N GLU A 552 18.81 14.49 -8.48
CA GLU A 552 18.14 15.51 -9.30
C GLU A 552 16.65 15.68 -8.95
N ALA A 553 15.96 14.57 -8.70
CA ALA A 553 14.55 14.58 -8.31
C ALA A 553 14.37 15.31 -6.96
N PHE A 554 15.27 15.02 -6.01
CA PHE A 554 15.24 15.61 -4.68
C PHE A 554 15.66 17.07 -4.67
N ARG A 555 16.65 17.45 -5.49
CA ARG A 555 17.05 18.84 -5.72
C ARG A 555 15.88 19.70 -6.21
N LEU A 556 15.08 19.18 -7.15
CA LEU A 556 13.90 19.89 -7.65
C LEU A 556 12.81 20.02 -6.58
N ARG A 557 12.55 18.97 -5.81
CA ARG A 557 11.59 18.98 -4.69
C ARG A 557 12.01 20.01 -3.63
N ARG A 558 13.28 20.01 -3.26
CA ARG A 558 13.89 20.98 -2.33
C ARG A 558 13.71 22.42 -2.80
N LYS A 559 14.10 22.72 -4.03
CA LYS A 559 13.94 24.07 -4.62
C LYS A 559 12.48 24.54 -4.57
N THR A 560 11.52 23.64 -4.77
CA THR A 560 10.09 23.98 -4.76
C THR A 560 9.61 24.30 -3.34
N ALA A 561 9.97 23.47 -2.35
CA ALA A 561 9.64 23.71 -0.95
C ALA A 561 10.30 25.00 -0.42
N GLU A 562 11.56 25.25 -0.77
CA GLU A 562 12.29 26.47 -0.39
C GLU A 562 11.70 27.73 -1.04
N ALA A 563 11.23 27.65 -2.28
CA ALA A 563 10.55 28.76 -2.94
C ALA A 563 9.23 29.10 -2.24
N TYR A 564 8.45 28.09 -1.82
CA TYR A 564 7.25 28.32 -1.02
C TYR A 564 7.59 28.95 0.34
N ALA A 565 8.62 28.47 1.03
CA ALA A 565 9.10 29.07 2.27
C ALA A 565 9.48 30.55 2.11
N ALA A 566 10.20 30.90 1.03
CA ALA A 566 10.55 32.28 0.73
C ALA A 566 9.33 33.17 0.46
N GLN A 567 8.27 32.62 -0.16
CA GLN A 567 7.00 33.34 -0.35
C GLN A 567 6.29 33.61 0.99
N LEU A 568 6.33 32.65 1.92
CA LEU A 568 5.79 32.81 3.28
C LEU A 568 6.56 33.86 4.09
N GLU A 569 7.89 33.85 4.00
CA GLU A 569 8.75 34.84 4.65
C GLU A 569 8.48 36.25 4.11
N ALA A 570 8.21 36.37 2.80
CA ALA A 570 7.87 37.63 2.16
C ALA A 570 6.41 38.07 2.33
N GLY A 571 5.57 37.31 3.04
CA GLY A 571 4.14 37.60 3.21
C GLY A 571 3.31 37.55 1.91
N LYS A 572 3.84 36.91 0.86
CA LYS A 572 3.18 36.83 -0.46
C LYS A 572 2.07 35.77 -0.53
N VAL A 573 2.04 34.88 0.45
CA VAL A 573 1.08 33.78 0.55
C VAL A 573 0.62 33.67 2.00
N ASP A 574 -0.69 33.53 2.21
CA ASP A 574 -1.25 33.31 3.53
C ASP A 574 -0.93 31.88 4.02
N ARG A 575 -0.65 31.76 5.32
CA ARG A 575 -0.47 30.47 6.01
C ARG A 575 -1.82 29.79 6.23
N LYS A 576 -2.89 30.57 6.36
CA LYS A 576 -4.22 30.05 6.65
C LYS A 576 -4.88 29.51 5.40
N VAL A 577 -5.54 28.36 5.55
CA VAL A 577 -6.25 27.69 4.46
C VAL A 577 -7.73 27.61 4.84
N SER A 578 -8.60 28.19 4.01
CA SER A 578 -10.05 28.16 4.23
C SER A 578 -10.81 27.93 2.92
N LEU A 579 -11.91 27.17 2.99
CA LEU A 579 -12.81 26.96 1.83
C LEU A 579 -13.54 28.24 1.43
N LYS A 580 -13.72 29.17 2.37
CA LYS A 580 -14.19 30.52 2.08
C LYS A 580 -13.03 31.33 1.54
N MET A 581 -12.65 31.10 0.27
CA MET A 581 -11.90 32.14 -0.44
C MET A 581 -12.80 33.38 -0.45
N THR A 582 -12.38 34.42 0.27
CA THR A 582 -12.98 35.75 0.19
C THR A 582 -13.03 36.12 -1.29
N ALA A 583 -14.24 36.30 -1.83
CA ALA A 583 -14.42 37.06 -3.05
C ALA A 583 -13.59 38.33 -2.91
N GLY A 584 -12.65 38.53 -3.83
CA GLY A 584 -11.61 39.54 -3.69
C GLY A 584 -12.19 40.89 -3.31
N THR A 585 -11.64 41.50 -2.26
CA THR A 585 -11.63 42.94 -2.12
C THR A 585 -10.67 43.47 -3.19
N THR A 586 -11.20 43.66 -4.40
CA THR A 586 -10.73 44.75 -5.25
C THR A 586 -11.25 46.04 -4.63
N SER A 587 -10.36 46.81 -4.01
CA SER A 587 -10.52 48.24 -3.79
C SER A 587 -9.27 48.95 -4.29
#